data_AF-A0A833ARM6-F1
#
_entry.id   AF-A0A833ARM6-F1
#
_cell.length_a   1.000
_cell.length_b   1.000
_cell.length_c   1.000
_cell.angle_alpha   90.00
_cell.angle_beta   90.00
_cell.angle_gamma   90.00
#
_symmetry.space_group_name_H-M   'P 1'
#
loop_
_entity.id
_entity.type
_entity.pdbx_description
1 polymer ?
#
loop_
_entity_poly.entity_id
_entity_poly.type
_entity_poly.pdbx_seq_one_letter_code
_entity_poly.pdbx_strand_id
1 'polypeptide(L)'
;MVKERINAMQTSLFSNADELFEQGLQSLAQFQFNDCIETLQEAKSIDPSINNADYFCKIAEFCKNAGLDERSISLDIAEIWRELKLKMHELGGVSGDLKETFYYFARRLRHLDEFDKLGLIPWSDYFLHESACVIHLKKYQDAYSILLDTIEIFGVKLPARYWGYLGDAAFALQKFGKADTAYTILLALNPFDIDWATLQNSKLRTIFSEIAEEETIEFAYAKLPYFAWREEAIHIPPGNKLIAEILQKYDDYSEQFDDFDTATKAHIFAVYVYAEQSREKTEINLGMREKMQALSAELFADYLQVIKS
;
A
#
# COMPACT_ATOMS: atom_id res chain seq x y z
N MET A 1 -25.57 36.26 -18.71
CA MET A 1 -25.62 34.79 -18.52
C MET A 1 -25.53 33.96 -19.80
N VAL A 2 -26.56 33.87 -20.68
CA VAL A 2 -26.45 33.02 -21.90
C VAL A 2 -25.47 33.59 -22.94
N LYS A 3 -25.47 34.92 -23.15
CA LYS A 3 -24.50 35.60 -24.03
C LYS A 3 -23.05 35.55 -23.53
N GLU A 4 -22.83 35.57 -22.21
CA GLU A 4 -21.48 35.41 -21.61
C GLU A 4 -20.98 33.98 -21.75
N ARG A 5 -21.85 32.97 -21.62
CA ARG A 5 -21.50 31.57 -21.89
C ARG A 5 -21.19 31.31 -23.37
N ILE A 6 -21.93 31.93 -24.28
CA ILE A 6 -21.68 31.79 -25.73
C ILE A 6 -20.39 32.51 -26.14
N ASN A 7 -20.10 33.69 -25.57
CA ASN A 7 -18.82 34.37 -25.81
C ASN A 7 -17.64 33.58 -25.23
N ALA A 8 -17.74 33.03 -24.02
CA ALA A 8 -16.69 32.18 -23.42
C ALA A 8 -16.42 30.92 -24.26
N MET A 9 -17.46 30.26 -24.78
CA MET A 9 -17.35 29.12 -25.69
C MET A 9 -16.74 29.47 -27.05
N GLN A 10 -16.99 30.68 -27.57
CA GLN A 10 -16.43 31.12 -28.86
C GLN A 10 -14.96 31.53 -28.75
N THR A 11 -14.50 32.02 -27.59
CA THR A 11 -13.08 32.22 -27.31
C THR A 11 -12.31 30.93 -27.05
N SER A 12 -12.97 29.86 -26.59
CA SER A 12 -12.31 28.56 -26.33
C SER A 12 -12.00 27.75 -27.60
N LEU A 13 -12.59 28.09 -28.75
CA LEU A 13 -12.35 27.42 -30.03
C LEU A 13 -11.03 27.84 -30.71
N PHE A 14 -10.37 28.88 -30.19
CA PHE A 14 -9.07 29.40 -30.68
C PHE A 14 -8.12 29.79 -29.53
N SER A 15 -8.37 29.32 -28.30
CA SER A 15 -7.48 29.60 -27.18
C SER A 15 -6.29 28.65 -27.22
N ASN A 16 -5.08 29.20 -27.21
CA ASN A 16 -3.85 28.43 -26.96
C ASN A 16 -3.80 27.88 -25.50
N ALA A 17 -4.91 27.94 -24.76
CA ALA A 17 -4.98 27.53 -23.35
C ALA A 17 -4.75 26.03 -23.20
N ASP A 18 -5.30 25.20 -24.10
CA ASP A 18 -5.07 23.76 -24.09
C ASP A 18 -3.61 23.42 -24.46
N GLU A 19 -3.05 24.11 -25.46
CA GLU A 19 -1.63 23.94 -25.83
C GLU A 19 -0.68 24.36 -24.70
N LEU A 20 -0.96 25.49 -24.04
CA LEU A 20 -0.21 25.95 -22.86
C LEU A 20 -0.38 24.98 -21.69
N PHE A 21 -1.58 24.42 -21.51
CA PHE A 21 -1.81 23.41 -20.48
C PHE A 21 -0.96 22.16 -20.74
N GLU A 22 -0.94 21.64 -21.96
CA GLU A 22 -0.07 20.53 -22.37
C GLU A 22 1.42 20.85 -22.20
N GLN A 23 1.85 22.06 -22.58
CA GLN A 23 3.22 22.53 -22.37
C GLN A 23 3.59 22.58 -20.89
N GLY A 24 2.70 23.07 -20.03
CA GLY A 24 2.91 23.09 -18.58
C GLY A 24 3.07 21.68 -17.99
N LEU A 25 2.30 20.71 -18.49
CA LEU A 25 2.48 19.30 -18.12
C LEU A 25 3.81 18.72 -18.63
N GLN A 26 4.26 19.12 -19.82
CA GLN A 26 5.56 18.74 -20.36
C GLN A 26 6.70 19.31 -19.52
N SER A 27 6.62 20.58 -19.09
CA SER A 27 7.56 21.19 -18.15
C SER A 27 7.57 20.48 -16.80
N LEU A 28 6.41 20.05 -16.30
CA LEU A 28 6.34 19.23 -15.08
C LEU A 28 7.13 17.92 -15.22
N ALA A 29 6.94 17.21 -16.35
CA ALA A 29 7.63 15.96 -16.65
C ALA A 29 9.15 16.15 -16.84
N GLN A 30 9.58 17.35 -17.25
CA GLN A 30 10.98 17.72 -17.42
C GLN A 30 11.60 18.36 -16.17
N PHE A 31 10.92 18.33 -15.02
CA PHE A 31 11.37 18.94 -13.76
C PHE A 31 11.58 20.47 -13.85
N GLN A 32 10.98 21.12 -14.85
CA GLN A 32 10.98 22.56 -15.05
C GLN A 32 9.83 23.17 -14.25
N PHE A 33 9.93 23.13 -12.92
CA PHE A 33 8.79 23.44 -12.05
C PHE A 33 8.33 24.90 -12.12
N ASN A 34 9.25 25.85 -12.32
CA ASN A 34 8.86 27.26 -12.50
C ASN A 34 8.06 27.43 -13.80
N ASP A 35 8.59 26.91 -14.90
CA ASP A 35 7.97 26.98 -16.22
C ASP A 35 6.61 26.29 -16.21
N CYS A 36 6.49 25.14 -15.53
CA CYS A 36 5.21 24.47 -15.29
C CYS A 36 4.20 25.38 -14.57
N ILE A 37 4.59 25.98 -13.44
CA ILE A 37 3.69 26.85 -12.66
C ILE A 37 3.24 28.04 -13.50
N GLU A 38 4.17 28.73 -14.15
CA GLU A 38 3.91 29.92 -14.95
C GLU A 38 2.99 29.60 -16.15
N THR A 39 3.32 28.54 -16.90
CA THR A 39 2.55 28.14 -18.10
C THR A 39 1.13 27.68 -17.74
N LEU A 40 0.96 26.96 -16.63
CA LEU A 40 -0.36 26.52 -16.18
C LEU A 40 -1.21 27.67 -15.62
N GLN A 41 -0.59 28.64 -14.93
CA GLN A 41 -1.29 29.86 -14.50
C GLN A 41 -1.71 30.70 -15.71
N GLU A 42 -0.88 30.79 -16.74
CA GLU A 42 -1.21 31.45 -18.00
C GLU A 42 -2.38 30.76 -18.73
N ALA A 43 -2.30 29.44 -18.90
CA ALA A 43 -3.38 28.64 -19.48
C ALA A 43 -4.72 28.88 -18.77
N LYS A 44 -4.71 28.91 -17.43
CA LYS A 44 -5.90 29.19 -16.62
C LYS A 44 -6.39 30.63 -16.72
N SER A 45 -5.49 31.59 -16.89
CA SER A 45 -5.87 32.99 -17.08
C SER A 45 -6.61 33.19 -18.41
N ILE A 46 -6.25 32.41 -19.44
CA ILE A 46 -6.90 32.42 -20.76
C ILE A 46 -8.21 31.65 -20.72
N ASP A 47 -8.21 30.46 -20.11
CA ASP A 47 -9.42 29.66 -19.89
C ASP A 47 -9.56 29.24 -18.41
N PRO A 48 -10.36 29.99 -17.63
CA PRO A 48 -10.63 29.67 -16.23
C PRO A 48 -11.33 28.32 -16.01
N SER A 49 -11.88 27.70 -17.07
CA SER A 49 -12.54 26.39 -16.98
C SER A 49 -11.57 25.21 -16.93
N ILE A 50 -10.25 25.45 -17.15
CA ILE A 50 -9.17 24.48 -16.93
C ILE A 50 -9.00 24.26 -15.42
N ASN A 51 -9.91 23.47 -14.85
CA ASN A 51 -10.04 23.26 -13.40
C ASN A 51 -8.80 22.59 -12.77
N ASN A 52 -7.95 21.96 -13.56
CA ASN A 52 -6.82 21.18 -13.08
C ASN A 52 -5.49 21.98 -13.08
N ALA A 53 -5.45 23.21 -13.60
CA ALA A 53 -4.21 23.99 -13.66
C ALA A 53 -3.65 24.31 -12.27
N ASP A 54 -4.46 24.86 -11.35
CA ASP A 54 -4.04 25.12 -9.95
C ASP A 54 -3.50 23.88 -9.26
N TYR A 55 -4.09 22.75 -9.58
CA TYR A 55 -3.74 21.46 -9.02
C TYR A 55 -2.32 21.06 -9.45
N PHE A 56 -1.99 21.19 -10.74
CA PHE A 56 -0.65 20.89 -11.25
C PHE A 56 0.39 21.93 -10.80
N CYS A 57 0.00 23.19 -10.65
CA CYS A 57 0.85 24.21 -10.01
C CYS A 57 1.24 23.78 -8.59
N LYS A 58 0.32 23.28 -7.78
CA LYS A 58 0.62 22.81 -6.41
C LYS A 58 1.59 21.62 -6.39
N ILE A 59 1.49 20.70 -7.36
CA ILE A 59 2.45 19.60 -7.50
C ILE A 59 3.84 20.16 -7.83
N ALA A 60 3.92 21.06 -8.81
CA ALA A 60 5.18 21.67 -9.21
C ALA A 60 5.82 22.49 -8.07
N GLU A 61 5.03 23.26 -7.34
CA GLU A 61 5.46 23.99 -6.14
C GLU A 61 6.00 23.04 -5.08
N PHE A 62 5.34 21.92 -4.83
CA PHE A 62 5.83 20.92 -3.89
C PHE A 62 7.15 20.31 -4.36
N CYS A 63 7.24 19.86 -5.62
CA CYS A 63 8.44 19.23 -6.17
C CYS A 63 9.63 20.18 -6.12
N LYS A 64 9.40 21.46 -6.45
CA LYS A 64 10.36 22.55 -6.29
C LYS A 64 10.79 22.73 -4.83
N ASN A 65 9.85 22.82 -3.89
CA ASN A 65 10.14 23.02 -2.47
C ASN A 65 10.82 21.80 -1.82
N ALA A 66 10.55 20.60 -2.34
CA ALA A 66 11.22 19.37 -1.99
C ALA A 66 12.63 19.27 -2.61
N GLY A 67 13.06 20.24 -3.42
CA GLY A 67 14.40 20.27 -4.02
C GLY A 67 14.63 19.13 -5.01
N LEU A 68 13.59 18.69 -5.73
CA LEU A 68 13.76 17.81 -6.88
C LEU A 68 14.38 18.61 -8.03
N ASP A 69 15.32 18.03 -8.78
CA ASP A 69 15.96 18.70 -9.92
C ASP A 69 16.23 17.74 -11.09
N GLU A 70 16.59 18.29 -12.25
CA GLU A 70 16.91 17.54 -13.47
C GLU A 70 18.12 16.58 -13.31
N ARG A 71 18.98 16.80 -12.29
CA ARG A 71 20.10 15.92 -11.95
C ARG A 71 19.67 14.73 -11.09
N SER A 72 18.45 14.78 -10.55
CA SER A 72 17.76 13.70 -9.87
C SER A 72 17.16 12.71 -10.87
N ILE A 73 18.01 12.22 -11.78
CA ILE A 73 17.75 11.16 -12.76
C ILE A 73 16.67 11.48 -13.82
N SER A 74 16.96 11.18 -15.08
CA SER A 74 16.01 11.21 -16.19
C SER A 74 14.93 10.12 -16.02
N LEU A 75 13.96 10.31 -15.13
CA LEU A 75 12.98 9.26 -14.83
C LEU A 75 11.54 9.77 -14.71
N ASP A 76 10.66 8.88 -15.13
CA ASP A 76 9.22 8.98 -15.36
C ASP A 76 8.42 9.41 -14.11
N ILE A 77 7.14 9.81 -14.26
CA ILE A 77 6.27 10.27 -13.15
C ILE A 77 6.23 9.23 -11.99
N ALA A 78 6.50 7.97 -12.28
CA ALA A 78 6.73 6.87 -11.34
C ALA A 78 7.84 7.12 -10.30
N GLU A 79 8.97 7.66 -10.75
CA GLU A 79 10.13 7.96 -9.90
C GLU A 79 9.86 9.24 -9.09
N ILE A 80 9.19 10.24 -9.70
CA ILE A 80 8.67 11.41 -8.99
C ILE A 80 7.77 10.94 -7.84
N TRP A 81 6.85 10.00 -8.09
CA TRP A 81 6.00 9.37 -7.06
C TRP A 81 6.79 8.68 -5.95
N ARG A 82 7.85 7.94 -6.29
CA ARG A 82 8.70 7.26 -5.30
C ARG A 82 9.48 8.26 -4.44
N GLU A 83 10.13 9.24 -5.07
CA GLU A 83 10.91 10.29 -4.41
C GLU A 83 10.02 11.18 -3.54
N LEU A 84 8.82 11.50 -4.00
CA LEU A 84 7.79 12.17 -3.22
C LEU A 84 7.48 11.37 -1.96
N LYS A 85 7.18 10.07 -2.06
CA LYS A 85 6.91 9.21 -0.89
C LYS A 85 8.06 9.20 0.12
N LEU A 86 9.30 9.11 -0.35
CA LEU A 86 10.50 9.15 0.49
C LEU A 86 10.63 10.50 1.21
N LYS A 87 10.47 11.62 0.47
CA LYS A 87 10.46 12.96 1.06
C LYS A 87 9.30 13.18 2.04
N MET A 88 8.12 12.63 1.76
CA MET A 88 6.94 12.70 2.63
C MET A 88 7.19 11.99 3.97
N HIS A 89 7.97 10.91 3.96
CA HIS A 89 8.41 10.20 5.16
C HIS A 89 9.49 10.99 5.92
N GLU A 90 10.47 11.57 5.21
CA GLU A 90 11.53 12.41 5.80
C GLU A 90 11.00 13.69 6.45
N LEU A 91 9.95 14.29 5.87
CA LEU A 91 9.36 15.55 6.34
C LEU A 91 8.37 15.40 7.51
N GLY A 92 8.19 14.17 8.04
CA GLY A 92 7.39 13.96 9.26
C GLY A 92 5.88 14.16 9.08
N GLY A 93 5.39 14.11 7.83
CA GLY A 93 3.97 14.22 7.52
C GLY A 93 3.65 15.28 6.48
N VAL A 94 2.56 15.04 5.77
CA VAL A 94 2.13 15.80 4.61
C VAL A 94 0.77 16.42 4.87
N SER A 95 0.58 17.66 4.44
CA SER A 95 -0.71 18.35 4.55
C SER A 95 -1.84 17.53 3.89
N GLY A 96 -3.05 17.62 4.43
CA GLY A 96 -4.23 16.95 3.87
C GLY A 96 -4.44 17.30 2.40
N ASP A 97 -4.25 18.57 2.05
CA ASP A 97 -4.39 19.11 0.69
C ASP A 97 -3.49 18.39 -0.33
N LEU A 98 -2.26 18.01 0.05
CA LEU A 98 -1.35 17.34 -0.86
C LEU A 98 -1.72 15.85 -1.03
N LYS A 99 -2.21 15.20 0.03
CA LYS A 99 -2.78 13.83 -0.08
C LYS A 99 -4.03 13.80 -0.96
N GLU A 100 -4.91 14.79 -0.81
CA GLU A 100 -6.07 14.97 -1.69
C GLU A 100 -5.64 15.23 -3.12
N THR A 101 -4.60 16.05 -3.29
CA THR A 101 -4.02 16.33 -4.59
C THR A 101 -3.64 14.99 -5.23
N PHE A 102 -2.70 14.26 -4.66
CA PHE A 102 -2.26 12.95 -5.12
C PHE A 102 -3.38 11.95 -5.45
N TYR A 103 -4.42 11.88 -4.62
CA TYR A 103 -5.60 11.05 -4.87
C TYR A 103 -6.35 11.45 -6.16
N TYR A 104 -6.59 12.74 -6.39
CA TYR A 104 -7.31 13.21 -7.57
C TYR A 104 -6.52 12.98 -8.87
N PHE A 105 -5.18 13.11 -8.85
CA PHE A 105 -4.36 12.79 -10.01
C PHE A 105 -4.33 11.30 -10.32
N ALA A 106 -4.20 10.45 -9.29
CA ALA A 106 -4.32 9.01 -9.48
C ALA A 106 -5.62 8.67 -10.20
N ARG A 107 -6.77 9.14 -9.67
CA ARG A 107 -8.08 8.93 -10.30
C ARG A 107 -8.18 9.47 -11.72
N ARG A 108 -7.62 10.65 -12.00
CA ARG A 108 -7.66 11.25 -13.33
C ARG A 108 -6.90 10.41 -14.35
N LEU A 109 -5.71 9.92 -14.00
CA LEU A 109 -4.91 9.05 -14.86
C LEU A 109 -5.62 7.72 -15.17
N ARG A 110 -6.30 7.13 -14.18
CA ARG A 110 -7.16 5.94 -14.38
C ARG A 110 -8.28 6.18 -15.38
N HIS A 111 -8.90 7.36 -15.37
CA HIS A 111 -10.00 7.69 -16.27
C HIS A 111 -9.57 7.93 -17.73
N LEU A 112 -8.29 8.21 -17.99
CA LEU A 112 -7.79 8.53 -19.32
C LEU A 112 -7.24 7.31 -20.08
N ASP A 113 -7.09 6.15 -19.42
CA ASP A 113 -6.52 4.92 -20.02
C ASP A 113 -5.12 5.15 -20.64
N GLU A 114 -4.39 6.14 -20.11
CA GLU A 114 -3.07 6.58 -20.60
C GLU A 114 -1.91 6.06 -19.74
N PHE A 115 -2.20 5.17 -18.79
CA PHE A 115 -1.23 4.67 -17.81
C PHE A 115 -0.11 3.86 -18.47
N ASP A 116 -0.47 2.92 -19.36
CA ASP A 116 0.48 2.03 -20.03
C ASP A 116 1.28 2.73 -21.15
N LYS A 117 0.75 3.82 -21.71
CA LYS A 117 1.38 4.55 -22.83
C LYS A 117 2.56 5.41 -22.39
N LEU A 118 2.63 5.74 -21.10
CA LEU A 118 3.63 6.64 -20.54
C LEU A 118 4.80 5.91 -19.86
N GLY A 119 4.74 4.57 -19.70
CA GLY A 119 5.80 3.80 -19.01
C GLY A 119 5.68 3.77 -17.49
N LEU A 120 4.56 4.29 -16.97
CA LEU A 120 4.29 4.48 -15.56
C LEU A 120 3.89 3.18 -14.90
N ILE A 121 4.72 2.70 -13.96
CA ILE A 121 4.47 1.70 -12.90
C ILE A 121 3.49 0.55 -13.26
N PRO A 122 3.86 -0.75 -13.08
CA PRO A 122 2.90 -1.85 -13.23
C PRO A 122 1.53 -1.54 -12.61
N TRP A 123 0.45 -1.76 -13.37
CA TRP A 123 -0.91 -1.33 -13.05
C TRP A 123 -1.35 -1.63 -11.61
N SER A 124 -0.85 -2.72 -11.04
CA SER A 124 -1.04 -3.04 -9.62
C SER A 124 -0.60 -1.89 -8.72
N ASP A 125 0.65 -1.45 -8.83
CA ASP A 125 1.28 -0.51 -7.89
C ASP A 125 0.63 0.87 -7.93
N TYR A 126 0.03 1.27 -9.06
CA TYR A 126 -0.89 2.41 -9.12
C TYR A 126 -2.03 2.28 -8.10
N PHE A 127 -2.75 1.15 -8.09
CA PHE A 127 -3.90 0.96 -7.19
C PHE A 127 -3.48 0.95 -5.73
N LEU A 128 -2.28 0.43 -5.44
CA LEU A 128 -1.72 0.51 -4.09
C LEU A 128 -1.55 1.96 -3.63
N HIS A 129 -0.95 2.79 -4.48
CA HIS A 129 -0.69 4.18 -4.16
C HIS A 129 -2.00 4.98 -4.02
N GLU A 130 -2.95 4.78 -4.95
CA GLU A 130 -4.28 5.37 -4.83
C GLU A 130 -4.91 4.98 -3.48
N SER A 131 -4.85 3.70 -3.12
CA SER A 131 -5.40 3.14 -1.89
C SER A 131 -4.74 3.71 -0.63
N ALA A 132 -3.42 3.86 -0.61
CA ALA A 132 -2.71 4.49 0.50
C ALA A 132 -3.17 5.95 0.70
N CYS A 133 -3.33 6.71 -0.39
CA CYS A 133 -3.81 8.09 -0.32
C CYS A 133 -5.24 8.16 0.25
N VAL A 134 -6.18 7.33 -0.23
CA VAL A 134 -7.55 7.35 0.31
C VAL A 134 -7.65 6.90 1.75
N ILE A 135 -6.81 5.96 2.20
CA ILE A 135 -6.72 5.58 3.62
C ILE A 135 -6.27 6.77 4.46
N HIS A 136 -5.23 7.50 4.06
CA HIS A 136 -4.79 8.69 4.79
C HIS A 136 -5.82 9.82 4.78
N LEU A 137 -6.68 9.88 3.76
CA LEU A 137 -7.82 10.80 3.68
C LEU A 137 -9.05 10.29 4.43
N LYS A 138 -8.95 9.14 5.11
CA LYS A 138 -10.05 8.47 5.82
C LYS A 138 -11.25 8.12 4.95
N LYS A 139 -11.04 8.01 3.63
CA LYS A 139 -12.04 7.54 2.65
C LYS A 139 -12.00 6.01 2.57
N TYR A 140 -12.26 5.35 3.71
CA TYR A 140 -12.04 3.91 3.86
C TYR A 140 -12.92 3.05 2.94
N GLN A 141 -14.14 3.50 2.61
CA GLN A 141 -15.01 2.76 1.68
C GLN A 141 -14.46 2.76 0.25
N ASP A 142 -13.87 3.87 -0.19
CA ASP A 142 -13.22 3.96 -1.51
C ASP A 142 -11.97 3.06 -1.53
N ALA A 143 -11.13 3.16 -0.49
CA ALA A 143 -9.95 2.31 -0.31
C ALA A 143 -10.30 0.82 -0.39
N TYR A 144 -11.29 0.41 0.39
CA TYR A 144 -11.75 -0.97 0.47
C TYR A 144 -12.20 -1.48 -0.90
N SER A 145 -12.91 -0.66 -1.67
CA SER A 145 -13.43 -1.05 -3.00
C SER A 145 -12.28 -1.19 -4.01
N ILE A 146 -11.37 -0.21 -4.07
CA ILE A 146 -10.20 -0.25 -4.98
C ILE A 146 -9.33 -1.48 -4.69
N LEU A 147 -9.02 -1.72 -3.43
CA LEU A 147 -8.16 -2.84 -3.01
C LEU A 147 -8.81 -4.19 -3.29
N LEU A 148 -10.11 -4.32 -3.03
CA LEU A 148 -10.84 -5.56 -3.29
C LEU A 148 -10.85 -5.87 -4.79
N ASP A 149 -11.20 -4.90 -5.64
CA ASP A 149 -11.19 -5.06 -7.10
C ASP A 149 -9.78 -5.46 -7.60
N THR A 150 -8.75 -4.81 -7.07
CA THR A 150 -7.35 -5.09 -7.43
C THR A 150 -6.95 -6.52 -7.03
N ILE A 151 -7.31 -6.95 -5.82
CA ILE A 151 -7.04 -8.31 -5.32
C ILE A 151 -7.82 -9.36 -6.12
N GLU A 152 -9.05 -9.08 -6.53
CA GLU A 152 -9.83 -9.98 -7.38
C GLU A 152 -9.19 -10.17 -8.78
N ILE A 153 -8.55 -9.13 -9.33
CA ILE A 153 -7.88 -9.19 -10.62
C ILE A 153 -6.51 -9.90 -10.55
N PHE A 154 -5.68 -9.55 -9.56
CA PHE A 154 -4.28 -9.97 -9.52
C PHE A 154 -3.97 -11.10 -8.53
N GLY A 155 -4.85 -11.35 -7.55
CA GLY A 155 -4.71 -12.41 -6.56
C GLY A 155 -3.45 -12.33 -5.70
N VAL A 156 -2.96 -13.50 -5.27
CA VAL A 156 -1.79 -13.65 -4.37
C VAL A 156 -0.44 -13.21 -4.94
N LYS A 157 -0.39 -12.81 -6.22
CA LYS A 157 0.83 -12.23 -6.81
C LYS A 157 1.08 -10.81 -6.32
N LEU A 158 0.07 -10.19 -5.70
CA LEU A 158 0.20 -8.87 -5.12
C LEU A 158 1.13 -8.88 -3.89
N PRO A 159 2.00 -7.85 -3.75
CA PRO A 159 2.76 -7.58 -2.55
C PRO A 159 1.92 -7.59 -1.25
N ALA A 160 2.54 -7.88 -0.11
CA ALA A 160 1.82 -8.04 1.17
C ALA A 160 1.12 -6.75 1.60
N ARG A 161 1.72 -5.59 1.32
CA ARG A 161 1.16 -4.23 1.52
C ARG A 161 -0.29 -4.01 1.04
N TYR A 162 -0.75 -4.67 -0.03
CA TYR A 162 -2.16 -4.56 -0.46
C TYR A 162 -3.11 -5.12 0.59
N TRP A 163 -2.73 -6.23 1.19
CA TRP A 163 -3.50 -6.89 2.24
C TRP A 163 -3.47 -6.07 3.53
N GLY A 164 -2.36 -5.40 3.84
CA GLY A 164 -2.30 -4.47 4.97
C GLY A 164 -3.27 -3.31 4.83
N TYR A 165 -3.25 -2.64 3.68
CA TYR A 165 -4.21 -1.56 3.41
C TYR A 165 -5.66 -2.05 3.32
N LEU A 166 -5.90 -3.27 2.82
CA LEU A 166 -7.25 -3.84 2.81
C LEU A 166 -7.71 -4.11 4.24
N GLY A 167 -6.81 -4.61 5.08
CA GLY A 167 -7.01 -4.83 6.51
C GLY A 167 -7.38 -3.54 7.22
N ASP A 168 -6.60 -2.47 7.01
CA ASP A 168 -6.85 -1.14 7.59
C ASP A 168 -8.20 -0.57 7.16
N ALA A 169 -8.50 -0.61 5.85
CA ALA A 169 -9.78 -0.13 5.34
C ALA A 169 -10.95 -0.95 5.89
N ALA A 170 -10.82 -2.28 5.94
CA ALA A 170 -11.85 -3.16 6.50
C ALA A 170 -12.06 -2.93 8.01
N PHE A 171 -10.98 -2.76 8.76
CA PHE A 171 -11.01 -2.54 10.20
C PHE A 171 -11.69 -1.20 10.53
N ALA A 172 -11.32 -0.12 9.83
CA ALA A 172 -11.96 1.18 9.99
C ALA A 172 -13.45 1.17 9.64
N LEU A 173 -13.87 0.30 8.72
CA LEU A 173 -15.27 0.06 8.37
C LEU A 173 -15.97 -0.97 9.28
N GLN A 174 -15.32 -1.42 10.36
CA GLN A 174 -15.81 -2.43 11.31
C GLN A 174 -16.14 -3.79 10.66
N LYS A 175 -15.53 -4.10 9.51
CA LYS A 175 -15.63 -5.39 8.82
C LYS A 175 -14.57 -6.35 9.38
N PHE A 176 -14.61 -6.64 10.67
CA PHE A 176 -13.51 -7.31 11.39
C PHE A 176 -13.09 -8.64 10.78
N GLY A 177 -14.00 -9.53 10.40
CA GLY A 177 -13.61 -10.80 9.77
C GLY A 177 -12.88 -10.63 8.43
N LYS A 178 -13.15 -9.55 7.68
CA LYS A 178 -12.40 -9.21 6.46
C LYS A 178 -11.05 -8.60 6.79
N ALA A 179 -10.98 -7.78 7.84
CA ALA A 179 -9.73 -7.23 8.34
C ALA A 179 -8.79 -8.32 8.82
N ASP A 180 -9.30 -9.25 9.64
CA ASP A 180 -8.63 -10.45 10.12
C ASP A 180 -8.03 -11.24 8.96
N THR A 181 -8.85 -11.57 7.95
CA THR A 181 -8.37 -12.29 6.75
C THR A 181 -7.20 -11.56 6.08
N ALA A 182 -7.32 -10.24 5.90
CA ALA A 182 -6.32 -9.45 5.21
C ALA A 182 -5.03 -9.29 6.02
N TYR A 183 -5.11 -9.04 7.33
CA TYR A 183 -3.95 -9.00 8.22
C TYR A 183 -3.25 -10.36 8.34
N THR A 184 -4.01 -11.46 8.42
CA THR A 184 -3.46 -12.82 8.39
C THR A 184 -2.63 -13.04 7.12
N ILE A 185 -3.11 -12.60 5.96
CA ILE A 185 -2.37 -12.74 4.69
C ILE A 185 -1.15 -11.81 4.63
N LEU A 186 -1.27 -10.54 5.05
CA LEU A 186 -0.15 -9.60 5.16
C LEU A 186 1.00 -10.21 5.99
N LEU A 187 0.67 -10.66 7.20
CA LEU A 187 1.62 -11.22 8.17
C LEU A 187 2.23 -12.54 7.70
N ALA A 188 1.47 -13.35 6.94
CA ALA A 188 1.99 -14.57 6.35
C ALA A 188 2.92 -14.32 5.16
N LEU A 189 2.63 -13.30 4.33
CA LEU A 189 3.44 -12.96 3.17
C LEU A 189 4.74 -12.24 3.57
N ASN A 190 4.60 -11.10 4.27
CA ASN A 190 5.72 -10.29 4.70
C ASN A 190 5.30 -9.30 5.80
N PRO A 191 5.65 -9.54 7.08
CA PRO A 191 5.31 -8.61 8.17
C PRO A 191 6.05 -7.27 8.07
N PHE A 192 7.16 -7.17 7.31
CA PHE A 192 7.87 -5.90 7.11
C PHE A 192 7.09 -4.90 6.23
N ASP A 193 6.07 -5.37 5.50
CA ASP A 193 5.24 -4.51 4.64
C ASP A 193 4.11 -3.80 5.41
N ILE A 194 4.06 -3.94 6.74
CA ILE A 194 3.10 -3.19 7.56
C ILE A 194 3.39 -1.70 7.45
N ASP A 195 2.39 -0.94 7.01
CA ASP A 195 2.41 0.51 7.09
C ASP A 195 1.98 0.96 8.49
N TRP A 196 2.96 1.10 9.39
CA TRP A 196 2.72 1.56 10.75
C TRP A 196 2.13 2.96 10.84
N ALA A 197 2.13 3.79 9.79
CA ALA A 197 1.49 5.10 9.83
C ALA A 197 -0.02 4.99 9.63
N THR A 198 -0.50 4.00 8.88
CA THR A 198 -1.94 3.79 8.62
C THR A 198 -2.58 2.70 9.47
N LEU A 199 -1.78 1.82 10.07
CA LEU A 199 -2.26 0.64 10.79
C LEU A 199 -3.41 0.97 11.76
N GLN A 200 -4.58 0.41 11.47
CA GLN A 200 -5.81 0.63 12.26
C GLN A 200 -5.93 -0.34 13.44
N ASN A 201 -5.36 -1.53 13.33
CA ASN A 201 -5.33 -2.50 14.42
C ASN A 201 -4.26 -2.10 15.45
N SER A 202 -4.66 -1.36 16.49
CA SER A 202 -3.73 -0.87 17.52
C SER A 202 -3.08 -1.99 18.33
N LYS A 203 -3.74 -3.15 18.45
CA LYS A 203 -3.21 -4.29 19.22
C LYS A 203 -1.97 -4.89 18.55
N LEU A 204 -1.95 -4.95 17.22
CA LEU A 204 -0.75 -5.32 16.47
C LEU A 204 0.43 -4.38 16.75
N ARG A 205 0.16 -3.07 16.92
CA ARG A 205 1.20 -2.10 17.28
C ARG A 205 1.74 -2.34 18.68
N THR A 206 0.86 -2.57 19.65
CA THR A 206 1.25 -2.88 21.03
C THR A 206 2.14 -4.11 21.08
N ILE A 207 1.70 -5.22 20.47
CA ILE A 207 2.47 -6.48 20.41
C ILE A 207 3.83 -6.26 19.77
N PHE A 208 3.89 -5.55 18.63
CA PHE A 208 5.15 -5.28 17.98
C PHE A 208 6.11 -4.47 18.86
N SER A 209 5.60 -3.43 19.51
CA SER A 209 6.41 -2.62 20.44
C SER A 209 6.95 -3.45 21.61
N GLU A 210 6.13 -4.32 22.20
CA GLU A 210 6.54 -5.19 23.31
C GLU A 210 7.64 -6.17 22.88
N ILE A 211 7.52 -6.80 21.71
CA ILE A 211 8.57 -7.69 21.20
C ILE A 211 9.85 -6.90 20.88
N ALA A 212 9.73 -5.72 20.28
CA ALA A 212 10.86 -4.89 19.87
C ALA A 212 11.60 -4.23 21.05
N GLU A 213 11.03 -4.23 22.26
CA GLU A 213 11.73 -3.81 23.48
C GLU A 213 12.77 -4.83 23.93
N GLU A 214 12.57 -6.12 23.61
CA GLU A 214 13.41 -7.23 24.07
C GLU A 214 14.30 -7.81 22.95
N GLU A 215 13.93 -7.59 21.69
CA GLU A 215 14.51 -8.24 20.51
C GLU A 215 14.94 -7.24 19.44
N THR A 216 15.68 -7.68 18.42
CA THR A 216 15.95 -6.82 17.25
C THR A 216 14.67 -6.59 16.44
N ILE A 217 14.64 -5.50 15.67
CA ILE A 217 13.50 -5.15 14.82
C ILE A 217 13.15 -6.30 13.86
N GLU A 218 14.15 -6.96 13.29
CA GLU A 218 13.97 -8.08 12.37
C GLU A 218 13.28 -9.26 13.06
N PHE A 219 13.69 -9.58 14.29
CA PHE A 219 13.03 -10.61 15.11
C PHE A 219 11.62 -10.21 15.52
N ALA A 220 11.40 -8.93 15.85
CA ALA A 220 10.08 -8.42 16.18
C ALA A 220 9.09 -8.62 15.02
N TYR A 221 9.50 -8.27 13.78
CA TYR A 221 8.68 -8.55 12.59
C TYR A 221 8.46 -10.04 12.37
N ALA A 222 9.50 -10.87 12.52
CA ALA A 222 9.40 -12.31 12.33
C ALA A 222 8.45 -13.00 13.33
N LYS A 223 8.49 -12.57 14.60
CA LYS A 223 7.65 -13.12 15.68
C LYS A 223 6.23 -12.53 15.69
N LEU A 224 6.03 -11.32 15.18
CA LEU A 224 4.74 -10.62 15.21
C LEU A 224 3.56 -11.48 14.72
N PRO A 225 3.63 -12.23 13.61
CA PRO A 225 2.53 -13.09 13.17
C PRO A 225 2.10 -14.11 14.23
N TYR A 226 3.05 -14.72 14.93
CA TYR A 226 2.76 -15.69 15.98
C TYR A 226 2.05 -15.03 17.17
N PHE A 227 2.61 -13.93 17.68
CA PHE A 227 2.05 -13.22 18.83
C PHE A 227 0.71 -12.54 18.50
N ALA A 228 0.54 -12.06 17.27
CA ALA A 228 -0.73 -11.52 16.78
C ALA A 228 -1.87 -12.53 16.90
N TRP A 229 -1.62 -13.80 16.58
CA TRP A 229 -2.60 -14.88 16.79
C TRP A 229 -2.73 -15.25 18.26
N ARG A 230 -1.61 -15.52 18.92
CA ARG A 230 -1.55 -15.97 20.33
C ARG A 230 -2.32 -15.05 21.27
N GLU A 231 -2.18 -13.75 21.04
CA GLU A 231 -2.79 -12.73 21.87
C GLU A 231 -4.13 -12.26 21.34
N GLU A 232 -4.72 -12.91 20.34
CA GLU A 232 -6.02 -12.55 19.75
C GLU A 232 -6.05 -11.12 19.20
N ALA A 233 -4.96 -10.66 18.58
CA ALA A 233 -4.96 -9.43 17.78
C ALA A 233 -5.55 -9.64 16.38
N ILE A 234 -5.48 -10.88 15.90
CA ILE A 234 -6.13 -11.33 14.67
C ILE A 234 -6.81 -12.68 14.92
N HIS A 235 -7.91 -12.93 14.21
CA HIS A 235 -8.53 -14.25 14.16
C HIS A 235 -8.25 -14.92 12.81
N ILE A 236 -7.73 -16.14 12.81
CA ILE A 236 -7.42 -16.84 11.56
C ILE A 236 -8.72 -17.44 11.01
N PRO A 237 -9.21 -17.00 9.83
CA PRO A 237 -10.45 -17.53 9.27
C PRO A 237 -10.26 -18.99 8.80
N PRO A 238 -11.29 -19.85 8.99
CA PRO A 238 -11.25 -21.22 8.48
C PRO A 238 -11.28 -21.24 6.94
N GLY A 239 -10.69 -22.27 6.36
CA GLY A 239 -10.70 -22.51 4.91
C GLY A 239 -9.85 -21.52 4.10
N ASN A 240 -8.88 -20.84 4.71
CA ASN A 240 -8.07 -19.84 4.01
C ASN A 240 -7.08 -20.50 3.02
N LYS A 241 -7.54 -20.67 1.77
CA LYS A 241 -6.75 -21.26 0.68
C LYS A 241 -5.44 -20.53 0.41
N LEU A 242 -5.40 -19.22 0.63
CA LEU A 242 -4.20 -18.43 0.35
C LEU A 242 -3.07 -18.74 1.34
N ILE A 243 -3.40 -19.04 2.60
CA ILE A 243 -2.40 -19.49 3.57
C ILE A 243 -1.80 -20.84 3.16
N ALA A 244 -2.60 -21.76 2.61
CA ALA A 244 -2.08 -23.01 2.08
C ALA A 244 -1.14 -22.78 0.87
N GLU A 245 -1.47 -21.85 -0.02
CA GLU A 245 -0.60 -21.48 -1.15
C GLU A 245 0.71 -20.83 -0.71
N ILE A 246 0.67 -19.99 0.33
CA ILE A 246 1.86 -19.39 0.93
C ILE A 246 2.73 -20.48 1.58
N LEU A 247 2.11 -21.37 2.36
CA LEU A 247 2.84 -22.46 3.02
C LEU A 247 3.53 -23.39 2.01
N GLN A 248 2.85 -23.70 0.89
CA GLN A 248 3.44 -24.55 -0.15
C GLN A 248 4.78 -24.00 -0.66
N LYS A 249 4.91 -22.67 -0.77
CA LYS A 249 6.19 -22.05 -1.17
C LYS A 249 7.30 -22.35 -0.16
N TYR A 250 7.00 -22.39 1.14
CA TYR A 250 7.98 -22.74 2.17
C TYR A 250 8.26 -24.24 2.22
N ASP A 251 7.26 -25.07 1.94
CA ASP A 251 7.45 -26.52 1.80
C ASP A 251 8.45 -26.88 0.70
N ASP A 252 8.45 -26.11 -0.39
CA ASP A 252 9.42 -26.29 -1.49
C ASP A 252 10.87 -25.99 -1.05
N TYR A 253 11.06 -25.22 0.04
CA TYR A 253 12.36 -24.97 0.68
C TYR A 253 12.59 -25.80 1.96
N SER A 254 11.65 -26.70 2.26
CA SER A 254 11.78 -27.94 3.04
C SER A 254 13.15 -28.27 3.62
N GLU A 255 14.00 -28.70 2.70
CA GLU A 255 15.30 -29.33 2.96
C GLU A 255 16.38 -28.32 3.39
N GLN A 256 16.12 -27.02 3.22
CA GLN A 256 17.04 -25.92 3.52
C GLN A 256 16.69 -25.22 4.84
N PHE A 257 15.72 -25.73 5.61
CA PHE A 257 15.32 -25.08 6.86
C PHE A 257 16.50 -24.90 7.82
N ASP A 258 17.45 -25.83 7.88
CA ASP A 258 18.61 -25.70 8.75
C ASP A 258 19.48 -24.47 8.42
N ASP A 259 19.52 -24.07 7.15
CA ASP A 259 20.30 -22.93 6.64
C ASP A 259 19.63 -21.58 6.89
N PHE A 260 18.34 -21.57 7.23
CA PHE A 260 17.64 -20.33 7.56
C PHE A 260 18.07 -19.77 8.92
N ASP A 261 18.17 -18.45 8.98
CA ASP A 261 18.35 -17.74 10.24
C ASP A 261 17.12 -17.91 11.15
N THR A 262 17.32 -17.64 12.44
CA THR A 262 16.28 -17.84 13.46
C THR A 262 15.05 -16.97 13.24
N ALA A 263 15.19 -15.76 12.68
CA ALA A 263 14.06 -14.88 12.40
C ALA A 263 13.19 -15.46 11.28
N THR A 264 13.81 -15.89 10.19
CA THR A 264 13.16 -16.59 9.07
C THR A 264 12.44 -17.85 9.58
N LYS A 265 13.09 -18.67 10.42
CA LYS A 265 12.47 -19.85 11.04
C LYS A 265 11.24 -19.49 11.89
N ALA A 266 11.31 -18.41 12.67
CA ALA A 266 10.19 -17.94 13.49
C ALA A 266 9.00 -17.45 12.63
N HIS A 267 9.27 -16.75 11.52
CA HIS A 267 8.22 -16.34 10.59
C HIS A 267 7.55 -17.55 9.92
N ILE A 268 8.34 -18.49 9.41
CA ILE A 268 7.83 -19.73 8.80
C ILE A 268 7.01 -20.52 9.82
N PHE A 269 7.49 -20.63 11.06
CA PHE A 269 6.74 -21.26 12.16
C PHE A 269 5.34 -20.65 12.31
N ALA A 270 5.22 -19.33 12.29
CA ALA A 270 3.93 -18.66 12.40
C ALA A 270 3.01 -18.94 11.19
N VAL A 271 3.57 -19.07 9.98
CA VAL A 271 2.80 -19.48 8.79
C VAL A 271 2.26 -20.90 8.93
N TYR A 272 3.02 -21.83 9.51
CA TYR A 272 2.54 -23.16 9.86
C TYR A 272 1.41 -23.12 10.89
N VAL A 273 1.51 -22.27 11.91
CA VAL A 273 0.43 -22.03 12.88
C VAL A 273 -0.82 -21.55 12.13
N TYR A 274 -0.69 -20.58 11.23
CA TYR A 274 -1.83 -20.09 10.44
C TYR A 274 -2.46 -21.17 9.60
N ALA A 275 -1.65 -22.00 8.94
CA ALA A 275 -2.14 -23.10 8.14
C ALA A 275 -2.88 -24.13 9.01
N GLU A 276 -2.35 -24.51 10.17
CA GLU A 276 -3.02 -25.45 11.08
C GLU A 276 -4.35 -24.89 11.59
N GLN A 277 -4.36 -23.63 12.05
CA GLN A 277 -5.54 -22.96 12.61
C GLN A 277 -6.61 -22.64 11.56
N SER A 278 -6.23 -22.50 10.28
CA SER A 278 -7.19 -22.29 9.19
C SER A 278 -7.92 -23.57 8.74
N ARG A 279 -7.57 -24.76 9.24
CA ARG A 279 -8.16 -26.01 8.77
C ARG A 279 -9.60 -26.18 9.26
N GLU A 280 -10.49 -26.55 8.35
CA GLU A 280 -11.89 -26.90 8.69
C GLU A 280 -11.99 -28.25 9.44
N LYS A 281 -11.00 -29.12 9.27
CA LYS A 281 -10.96 -30.44 9.92
C LYS A 281 -10.25 -30.35 11.26
N THR A 282 -10.90 -30.87 12.31
CA THR A 282 -10.38 -30.91 13.68
C THR A 282 -9.29 -31.97 13.92
N GLU A 283 -8.91 -32.74 12.90
CA GLU A 283 -7.85 -33.75 13.02
C GLU A 283 -6.47 -33.10 13.10
N ILE A 284 -5.72 -33.48 14.12
CA ILE A 284 -4.34 -33.05 14.34
C ILE A 284 -3.47 -33.43 13.12
N ASN A 285 -2.77 -32.46 12.53
CA ASN A 285 -1.78 -32.73 11.49
C ASN A 285 -0.40 -32.90 12.12
N LEU A 286 -0.02 -34.14 12.39
CA LEU A 286 1.26 -34.48 13.01
C LEU A 286 2.45 -33.97 12.18
N GLY A 287 2.39 -34.07 10.86
CA GLY A 287 3.48 -33.60 10.00
C GLY A 287 3.71 -32.08 10.09
N MET A 288 2.65 -31.27 10.16
CA MET A 288 2.78 -29.82 10.38
C MET A 288 3.42 -29.52 11.75
N ARG A 289 3.03 -30.27 12.79
CA ARG A 289 3.57 -30.08 14.15
C ARG A 289 5.04 -30.48 14.26
N GLU A 290 5.44 -31.56 13.60
CA GLU A 290 6.85 -31.95 13.52
C GLU A 290 7.69 -30.85 12.87
N LYS A 291 7.20 -30.24 11.78
CA LYS A 291 7.87 -29.10 11.12
C LYS A 291 7.91 -27.86 12.03
N MET A 292 6.81 -27.53 12.70
CA MET A 292 6.79 -26.44 13.69
C MET A 292 7.83 -26.66 14.80
N GLN A 293 7.91 -27.87 15.34
CA GLN A 293 8.88 -28.22 16.38
C GLN A 293 10.32 -28.09 15.88
N ALA A 294 10.60 -28.50 14.63
CA ALA A 294 11.92 -28.37 14.01
C ALA A 294 12.32 -26.91 13.75
N LEU A 295 11.37 -26.05 13.37
CA LEU A 295 11.61 -24.63 13.13
C LEU A 295 11.91 -23.87 14.43
N SER A 296 11.13 -24.10 15.49
CA SER A 296 11.35 -23.51 16.80
C SER A 296 10.68 -24.33 17.91
N ALA A 297 11.50 -25.06 18.68
CA ALA A 297 11.01 -25.86 19.80
C ALA A 297 10.40 -25.00 20.93
N GLU A 298 10.91 -23.79 21.14
CA GLU A 298 10.41 -22.84 22.14
C GLU A 298 9.01 -22.34 21.79
N LEU A 299 8.84 -21.80 20.57
CA LEU A 299 7.54 -21.32 20.11
C LEU A 299 6.54 -22.46 20.01
N PHE A 300 6.98 -23.67 19.63
CA PHE A 300 6.13 -24.84 19.62
C PHE A 300 5.62 -25.24 21.01
N ALA A 301 6.48 -25.15 22.03
CA ALA A 301 6.08 -25.44 23.41
C ALA A 301 5.02 -24.45 23.91
N ASP A 302 5.17 -23.15 23.62
CA ASP A 302 4.18 -22.11 23.93
C ASP A 302 2.88 -22.34 23.14
N TYR A 303 2.97 -22.64 21.84
CA TYR A 303 1.82 -22.97 20.99
C TYR A 303 0.97 -24.11 21.58
N LEU A 304 1.62 -25.19 22.03
CA LEU A 304 0.95 -26.32 22.67
C LEU A 304 0.26 -25.96 24.00
N GLN A 305 0.67 -24.90 24.68
CA GLN A 305 -0.02 -24.41 25.88
C GLN A 305 -1.30 -23.67 25.48
N VAL A 306 -1.21 -22.81 24.47
CA VAL A 306 -2.34 -21.98 23.99
C VAL A 306 -3.47 -22.85 23.43
N ILE A 307 -3.18 -23.89 22.66
CA ILE A 307 -4.25 -24.74 22.08
C ILE A 307 -4.84 -25.75 23.07
N LYS A 308 -4.27 -25.86 24.28
CA LYS A 308 -4.79 -26.74 25.34
C LYS A 308 -5.70 -26.01 26.33
N SER A 309 -5.56 -24.69 26.46
CA SER A 309 -6.45 -23.83 27.26
C SER A 309 -7.79 -23.61 26.60
#